data_AF-A0A9P9L5P2-F1
#
_entry.id   AF-A0A9P9L5P2-F1
#
_cell.length_a   1.000
_cell.length_b   1.000
_cell.length_c   1.000
_cell.angle_alpha   90.00
_cell.angle_beta   90.00
_cell.angle_gamma   90.00
#
_symmetry.space_group_name_H-M   'P 1'
#
loop_
_entity.id
_entity.type
_entity.pdbx_description
1 polymer ?
#
loop_
_entity_poly.entity_id
_entity_poly.type
_entity_poly.pdbx_seq_one_letter_code
_entity_poly.pdbx_strand_id
1 'polypeptide(L)'
;MMVFKQLHATHLSNPSEQVKIMRISTLITMYSLISFLSVCFPTAEVYIDPWLSLVEGLAFCSFFLLLCDYVCPNIDQREVFFATKKTSGVKWFRIRWFMVFQMPIVALIVSIATDVTAAVGIYCRWSFMPEFAKFWLRLIQIISLVTAVLSILQFYHFLKTDLTQRRPLLKLIAFKIIVFLNFVQGILFWVLTDIGALKETATLTFADLHIGIPNLLVCIEMVPLSLFFLWVYSWRVYVNKNSHGSCITMDRPGQRSRLYQGGPLGVHAWLTMIKPSGIIESILVVPGRSGPLTESHGEDDGVDNQPLNPSR
;
A
#
# COMPACT_ATOMS: atom_id res chain seq x y z
N MET A 1 17.39 3.79 -1.83
CA MET A 1 16.21 3.06 -1.31
C MET A 1 16.50 1.62 -0.83
N MET A 2 17.32 0.82 -1.52
CA MET A 2 17.63 -0.55 -1.05
C MET A 2 18.29 -0.58 0.35
N VAL A 3 19.21 0.35 0.63
CA VAL A 3 19.82 0.53 1.96
C VAL A 3 18.78 0.81 3.04
N PHE A 4 17.74 1.61 2.74
CA PHE A 4 16.65 1.88 3.69
C PHE A 4 15.90 0.61 4.10
N LYS A 5 15.55 -0.20 3.10
CA LYS A 5 14.88 -1.49 3.34
C LYS A 5 15.78 -2.41 4.15
N GLN A 6 17.09 -2.42 3.86
CA GLN A 6 18.05 -3.19 4.62
C GLN A 6 18.14 -2.74 6.07
N LEU A 7 18.08 -1.44 6.37
CA LEU A 7 18.05 -0.92 7.74
C LEU A 7 16.81 -1.38 8.51
N HIS A 8 15.64 -1.42 7.88
CA HIS A 8 14.43 -1.99 8.48
C HIS A 8 14.52 -3.52 8.63
N ALA A 9 15.13 -4.21 7.67
CA ALA A 9 15.32 -5.67 7.70
C ALA A 9 16.27 -6.11 8.83
N THR A 10 17.37 -5.38 9.05
CA THR A 10 18.36 -5.67 10.09
C THR A 10 17.94 -5.22 11.47
N HIS A 11 16.95 -4.32 11.57
CA HIS A 11 16.35 -3.89 12.83
C HIS A 11 14.85 -4.23 12.88
N LEU A 12 14.52 -5.48 12.51
CA LEU A 12 13.15 -5.96 12.51
C LEU A 12 12.68 -6.28 13.93
N SER A 13 12.11 -5.28 14.60
CA SER A 13 11.56 -5.35 15.95
C SER A 13 10.04 -5.56 15.95
N ASN A 14 9.35 -5.10 14.90
CA ASN A 14 7.92 -5.30 14.72
C ASN A 14 7.60 -5.65 13.25
N PRO A 15 7.50 -6.96 12.91
CA PRO A 15 7.33 -7.40 11.53
C PRO A 15 6.00 -6.93 10.91
N SER A 16 4.92 -6.83 11.69
CA SER A 16 3.60 -6.46 11.16
C SER A 16 3.58 -5.03 10.58
N GLU A 17 4.28 -4.11 11.23
CA GLU A 17 4.42 -2.71 10.79
C GLU A 17 5.55 -2.55 9.76
N GLN A 18 6.75 -3.06 10.05
CA GLN A 18 7.96 -2.79 9.26
C GLN A 18 7.91 -3.45 7.88
N VAL A 19 7.37 -4.67 7.75
CA VAL A 19 7.23 -5.33 6.44
C VAL A 19 6.29 -4.55 5.52
N LYS A 20 5.20 -3.98 6.07
CA LYS A 20 4.26 -3.13 5.30
C LYS A 20 4.93 -1.83 4.86
N ILE A 21 5.73 -1.20 5.72
CA ILE A 21 6.53 -0.01 5.37
C ILE A 21 7.54 -0.35 4.26
N MET A 22 8.21 -1.50 4.36
CA MET A 22 9.13 -1.99 3.34
C MET A 22 8.41 -2.21 2.00
N ARG A 23 7.20 -2.78 2.01
CA ARG A 23 6.35 -2.92 0.81
C ARG A 23 5.99 -1.56 0.20
N ILE A 24 5.52 -0.61 1.01
CA ILE A 24 5.21 0.76 0.55
C ILE A 24 6.44 1.41 -0.09
N SER A 25 7.63 1.27 0.50
CA SER A 25 8.87 1.83 -0.05
C SER A 25 9.34 1.15 -1.35
N THR A 26 8.77 -0.01 -1.70
CA THR A 26 9.07 -0.70 -2.98
C THR A 26 8.55 0.08 -4.17
N LEU A 27 7.49 0.87 -3.99
CA LEU A 27 6.91 1.71 -5.03
C LEU A 27 7.97 2.61 -5.70
N ILE A 28 8.73 3.37 -4.91
CA ILE A 28 9.78 4.27 -5.44
C ILE A 28 10.85 3.50 -6.22
N THR A 29 11.21 2.30 -5.73
CA THR A 29 12.20 1.47 -6.42
C THR A 29 11.68 0.99 -7.78
N MET A 30 10.40 0.60 -7.84
CA MET A 30 9.77 0.18 -9.09
C MET A 30 9.60 1.35 -10.06
N TYR A 31 9.24 2.55 -9.59
CA TYR A 31 9.21 3.74 -10.45
C TYR A 31 10.57 4.01 -11.08
N SER A 32 11.65 4.04 -10.29
CA SER A 32 12.99 4.26 -10.86
C SER A 32 13.40 3.17 -11.85
N LEU A 33 13.04 1.92 -11.59
CA LEU A 33 13.39 0.79 -12.45
C LEU A 33 12.62 0.82 -13.76
N ILE A 34 11.30 0.99 -13.69
CA ILE A 34 10.42 0.99 -14.88
C ILE A 34 10.69 2.24 -15.72
N SER A 35 10.82 3.42 -15.12
CA SER A 35 11.19 4.62 -15.88
C SER A 35 12.55 4.48 -16.56
N PHE A 36 13.54 3.86 -15.90
CA PHE A 36 14.82 3.55 -16.55
C PHE A 36 14.67 2.57 -17.72
N LEU A 37 13.88 1.50 -17.55
CA LEU A 37 13.60 0.54 -18.62
C LEU A 37 12.83 1.19 -19.78
N SER A 38 11.91 2.10 -19.52
CA SER A 38 11.18 2.87 -20.54
C SER A 38 12.10 3.79 -21.34
N VAL A 39 13.18 4.30 -20.73
CA VAL A 39 14.21 5.07 -21.44
C VAL A 39 15.08 4.15 -22.31
N CYS A 40 15.49 2.99 -21.79
CA CYS A 40 16.31 2.03 -22.55
C CYS A 40 15.53 1.36 -23.69
N PHE A 41 14.23 1.14 -23.50
CA PHE A 41 13.36 0.43 -24.44
C PHE A 41 12.03 1.18 -24.65
N PRO A 42 12.03 2.31 -25.39
CA PRO A 42 10.83 3.14 -25.58
C PRO A 42 9.67 2.40 -26.27
N THR A 43 9.98 1.38 -27.08
CA THR A 43 8.95 0.56 -27.74
C THR A 43 8.17 -0.31 -26.76
N ALA A 44 8.83 -0.75 -25.68
CA ALA A 44 8.28 -1.60 -24.63
C ALA A 44 7.52 -0.82 -23.56
N GLU A 45 7.69 0.51 -23.49
CA GLU A 45 7.07 1.40 -22.48
C GLU A 45 5.57 1.12 -22.28
N VAL A 46 4.83 0.94 -23.39
CA VAL A 46 3.38 0.69 -23.37
C VAL A 46 3.00 -0.57 -22.61
N TYR A 47 3.90 -1.55 -22.52
CA TYR A 47 3.69 -2.83 -21.84
C TYR A 47 4.21 -2.85 -20.41
N ILE A 48 5.10 -1.93 -20.04
CA ILE A 48 5.75 -1.92 -18.71
C ILE A 48 5.17 -0.84 -17.79
N ASP A 49 4.82 0.33 -18.33
CA ASP A 49 4.22 1.42 -17.56
C ASP A 49 2.91 1.02 -16.84
N PRO A 50 1.97 0.29 -17.48
CA PRO A 50 0.70 -0.05 -16.83
C PRO A 50 0.88 -0.83 -15.53
N TRP A 51 1.96 -1.61 -15.39
CA TRP A 51 2.25 -2.41 -14.19
C TRP A 51 2.63 -1.57 -12.97
N LEU A 52 3.09 -0.32 -13.15
CA LEU A 52 3.30 0.62 -12.03
C LEU A 52 2.01 0.87 -11.26
N SER A 53 0.88 0.90 -11.96
CA SER A 53 -0.46 1.07 -11.39
C SER A 53 -0.83 -0.06 -10.41
N LEU A 54 -0.41 -1.29 -10.71
CA LEU A 54 -0.60 -2.44 -9.84
C LEU A 54 0.24 -2.30 -8.57
N VAL A 55 1.52 -1.93 -8.71
CA VAL A 55 2.43 -1.70 -7.58
C VAL A 55 1.89 -0.56 -6.70
N GLU A 56 1.35 0.50 -7.31
CA GLU A 56 0.67 1.60 -6.62
C GLU A 56 -0.51 1.07 -5.79
N GLY A 57 -1.36 0.22 -6.37
CA GLY A 57 -2.48 -0.39 -5.66
C GLY A 57 -2.08 -1.31 -4.50
N LEU A 58 -1.02 -2.09 -4.67
CA LEU A 58 -0.47 -2.93 -3.60
C LEU A 58 0.11 -2.10 -2.46
N ALA A 59 0.72 -0.96 -2.78
CA ALA A 59 1.21 -0.01 -1.78
C ALA A 59 0.05 0.64 -0.99
N PHE A 60 -1.05 1.01 -1.64
CA PHE A 60 -2.26 1.50 -0.97
C PHE A 60 -2.86 0.45 -0.03
N CYS A 61 -2.94 -0.81 -0.45
CA CYS A 61 -3.42 -1.89 0.41
C CYS A 61 -2.50 -2.09 1.62
N SER A 62 -1.18 -2.09 1.40
CA SER A 62 -0.20 -2.18 2.48
C SER A 62 -0.30 -1.01 3.46
N PHE A 63 -0.56 0.19 2.97
CA PHE A 63 -0.78 1.37 3.80
C PHE A 63 -2.07 1.28 4.62
N PHE A 64 -3.18 0.85 4.03
CA PHE A 64 -4.44 0.65 4.75
C PHE A 64 -4.30 -0.42 5.83
N LEU A 65 -3.64 -1.55 5.53
CA LEU A 65 -3.32 -2.59 6.52
C LEU A 65 -2.39 -2.09 7.63
N LEU A 66 -1.50 -1.15 7.33
CA LEU A 66 -0.63 -0.53 8.33
C LEU A 66 -1.45 0.36 9.28
N LEU A 67 -2.41 1.14 8.75
CA LEU A 67 -3.34 1.91 9.58
C LEU A 67 -4.20 1.02 10.48
N CYS A 68 -4.66 -0.11 9.94
CA CYS A 68 -5.44 -1.06 10.74
C CYS A 68 -4.62 -1.64 11.89
N ASP A 69 -3.35 -2.00 11.66
CA ASP A 69 -2.46 -2.52 12.71
C ASP A 69 -2.05 -1.47 13.74
N TYR A 70 -1.96 -0.19 13.35
CA TYR A 70 -1.72 0.90 14.29
C TYR A 70 -2.86 1.08 15.30
N VAL A 71 -4.09 0.68 14.92
CA VAL A 71 -5.28 0.81 15.77
C VAL A 71 -5.54 -0.49 16.52
N CYS A 72 -5.54 -1.62 15.83
CA CYS A 72 -5.75 -2.93 16.40
C CYS A 72 -4.84 -3.96 15.70
N PRO A 73 -3.74 -4.39 16.35
CA PRO A 73 -2.80 -5.35 15.77
C PRO A 73 -3.38 -6.77 15.68
N ASN A 74 -4.35 -7.11 16.53
CA ASN A 74 -5.01 -8.41 16.54
C ASN A 74 -6.15 -8.45 15.51
N ILE A 75 -6.11 -9.42 14.59
CA ILE A 75 -7.10 -9.55 13.51
C ILE A 75 -8.49 -9.88 14.09
N ASP A 76 -8.55 -10.79 15.07
CA ASP A 76 -9.81 -11.29 15.64
C ASP A 76 -10.57 -10.22 16.44
N GLN A 77 -9.85 -9.29 17.06
CA GLN A 77 -10.43 -8.22 17.87
C GLN A 77 -10.79 -6.98 17.05
N ARG A 78 -10.37 -6.92 15.78
CA ARG A 78 -10.56 -5.74 14.93
C ARG A 78 -12.03 -5.45 14.67
N GLU A 79 -12.84 -6.48 14.40
CA GLU A 79 -14.28 -6.28 14.19
C GLU A 79 -14.98 -5.83 15.47
N VAL A 80 -14.64 -6.42 16.62
CA VAL A 80 -15.17 -6.03 17.93
C VAL A 80 -14.82 -4.57 18.23
N PHE A 81 -13.58 -4.16 18.00
CA PHE A 81 -13.15 -2.76 18.16
C PHE A 81 -14.01 -1.79 17.34
N PHE A 82 -14.27 -2.10 16.07
CA PHE A 82 -15.11 -1.26 15.22
C PHE A 82 -16.60 -1.31 15.62
N ALA A 83 -17.08 -2.44 16.14
CA ALA A 83 -18.44 -2.56 16.67
C ALA A 83 -18.65 -1.64 17.88
N THR A 84 -17.67 -1.52 18.78
CA THR A 84 -17.78 -0.68 19.98
C THR A 84 -17.70 0.82 19.66
N LYS A 85 -16.94 1.21 18.63
CA LYS A 85 -16.72 2.63 18.28
C LYS A 85 -17.91 3.31 17.59
N LYS A 86 -18.77 2.55 16.90
CA LYS A 86 -19.86 3.12 16.08
C LYS A 86 -20.96 2.10 15.84
N THR A 87 -22.22 2.54 15.88
CA THR A 87 -23.37 1.74 15.41
C THR A 87 -23.17 1.34 13.94
N SER A 88 -23.20 0.03 13.65
CA SER A 88 -22.81 -0.55 12.34
C SER A 88 -21.36 -0.30 11.91
N GLY A 89 -20.43 -0.10 12.86
CA GLY A 89 -19.01 0.15 12.58
C GLY A 89 -18.33 -1.00 11.82
N VAL A 90 -18.73 -2.25 12.06
CA VAL A 90 -18.26 -3.43 11.31
C VAL A 90 -18.64 -3.34 9.83
N LYS A 91 -19.90 -3.03 9.52
CA LYS A 91 -20.36 -2.87 8.13
C LYS A 91 -19.63 -1.72 7.44
N TRP A 92 -19.44 -0.61 8.14
CA TRP A 92 -18.69 0.54 7.64
C TRP A 92 -17.22 0.19 7.34
N PHE A 93 -16.56 -0.54 8.24
CA PHE A 93 -15.18 -1.03 8.05
C PHE A 93 -15.09 -1.97 6.84
N ARG A 94 -16.00 -2.93 6.72
CA ARG A 94 -16.05 -3.88 5.59
C ARG A 94 -16.20 -3.17 4.25
N ILE A 95 -17.09 -2.18 4.15
CA ILE A 95 -17.25 -1.39 2.92
C ILE A 95 -15.92 -0.70 2.56
N ARG A 96 -15.24 -0.08 3.54
CA ARG A 96 -13.95 0.57 3.27
C ARG A 96 -12.84 -0.41 2.90
N TRP A 97 -12.84 -1.60 3.50
CA TRP A 97 -11.95 -2.69 3.11
C TRP A 97 -12.10 -3.01 1.62
N PHE A 98 -13.32 -3.33 1.17
CA PHE A 98 -13.59 -3.65 -0.23
C PHE A 98 -13.19 -2.51 -1.19
N MET A 99 -13.47 -1.26 -0.81
CA MET A 99 -13.15 -0.09 -1.66
C MET A 99 -11.64 0.17 -1.79
N VAL A 100 -10.82 -0.29 -0.85
CA VAL A 100 -9.36 -0.22 -0.95
C VAL A 100 -8.81 -1.40 -1.76
N PHE A 101 -9.26 -2.61 -1.47
CA PHE A 101 -8.75 -3.82 -2.11
C PHE A 101 -9.22 -4.02 -3.56
N GLN A 102 -10.27 -3.32 -4.00
CA GLN A 102 -10.64 -3.31 -5.43
C GLN A 102 -9.56 -2.67 -6.30
N MET A 103 -8.77 -1.71 -5.79
CA MET A 103 -7.81 -0.97 -6.61
C MET A 103 -6.74 -1.85 -7.26
N PRO A 104 -5.97 -2.71 -6.53
CA PRO A 104 -4.99 -3.57 -7.19
C PRO A 104 -5.63 -4.57 -8.16
N ILE A 105 -6.88 -4.99 -7.92
CA ILE A 105 -7.61 -5.89 -8.83
C ILE A 105 -7.95 -5.15 -10.12
N VAL A 106 -8.52 -3.95 -10.03
CA VAL A 106 -8.82 -3.11 -11.19
C VAL A 106 -7.53 -2.74 -11.94
N ALA A 107 -6.47 -2.39 -11.21
CA ALA A 107 -5.18 -2.08 -11.82
C ALA A 107 -4.63 -3.28 -12.61
N LEU A 108 -4.67 -4.49 -12.05
CA LEU A 108 -4.26 -5.71 -12.76
C LEU A 108 -5.07 -5.93 -14.04
N ILE A 109 -6.39 -5.82 -13.97
CA ILE A 109 -7.27 -5.97 -15.14
C ILE A 109 -6.95 -4.90 -16.20
N VAL A 110 -6.76 -3.65 -15.78
CA VAL A 110 -6.41 -2.54 -16.68
C VAL A 110 -5.02 -2.73 -17.29
N SER A 111 -4.03 -3.21 -16.55
CA SER A 111 -2.69 -3.51 -17.09
C SER A 111 -2.75 -4.58 -18.18
N ILE A 112 -3.43 -5.70 -17.91
CA ILE A 112 -3.61 -6.78 -18.89
C ILE A 112 -4.39 -6.29 -20.12
N ALA A 113 -5.47 -5.53 -19.91
CA ALA A 113 -6.25 -4.96 -21.01
C ALA A 113 -5.42 -3.97 -21.84
N THR A 114 -4.51 -3.22 -21.21
CA THR A 114 -3.58 -2.33 -21.90
C THR A 114 -2.63 -3.13 -22.79
N ASP A 115 -2.03 -4.19 -22.26
CA ASP A 115 -1.12 -5.07 -23.03
C ASP A 115 -1.83 -5.71 -24.24
N VAL A 116 -3.06 -6.22 -24.03
CA VAL A 116 -3.86 -6.84 -25.09
C VAL A 116 -4.26 -5.82 -26.15
N THR A 117 -4.76 -4.64 -25.75
CA THR A 117 -5.17 -3.61 -26.70
C THR A 117 -3.99 -2.99 -27.46
N ALA A 118 -2.81 -2.94 -26.83
CA ALA A 118 -1.55 -2.58 -27.48
C ALA A 118 -1.12 -3.61 -28.52
N ALA A 119 -1.23 -4.91 -28.21
CA ALA A 119 -0.91 -5.99 -29.15
C ALA A 119 -1.85 -6.01 -30.38
N VAL A 120 -3.15 -5.71 -30.19
CA VAL A 120 -4.16 -5.66 -31.27
C VAL A 120 -4.07 -4.37 -32.10
N GLY A 121 -3.33 -3.35 -31.63
CA GLY A 121 -3.15 -2.08 -32.35
C GLY A 121 -4.30 -1.07 -32.19
N ILE A 122 -5.29 -1.35 -31.33
CA ILE A 122 -6.40 -0.43 -31.01
C ILE A 122 -5.95 0.62 -29.96
N TYR A 123 -4.85 0.35 -29.25
CA TYR A 123 -4.29 1.27 -28.28
C TYR A 123 -3.44 2.35 -28.95
N CYS A 124 -3.97 3.57 -29.05
CA CYS A 124 -3.17 4.72 -29.47
C CYS A 124 -2.34 5.26 -28.31
N ARG A 125 -1.01 5.22 -28.43
CA ARG A 125 -0.07 5.73 -27.41
C ARG A 125 -0.19 7.23 -27.15
N TRP A 126 -0.50 8.01 -28.19
CA TRP A 126 -0.35 9.47 -28.15
C TRP A 126 -1.68 10.22 -28.10
N SER A 127 -2.78 9.55 -28.45
CA SER A 127 -4.11 10.17 -28.47
C SER A 127 -4.89 9.87 -27.19
N PHE A 128 -5.57 10.89 -26.68
CA PHE A 128 -6.55 10.79 -25.58
C PHE A 128 -8.00 10.84 -26.06
N MET A 129 -8.23 10.66 -27.36
CA MET A 129 -9.57 10.66 -27.93
C MET A 129 -10.41 9.50 -27.36
N PRO A 130 -11.73 9.70 -27.15
CA PRO A 130 -12.62 8.69 -26.58
C PRO A 130 -12.81 7.47 -27.49
N GLU A 131 -12.38 7.56 -28.76
CA GLU A 131 -12.39 6.47 -29.73
C GLU A 131 -11.38 5.37 -29.40
N PHE A 132 -10.31 5.68 -28.64
CA PHE A 132 -9.26 4.73 -28.32
C PHE A 132 -9.43 4.10 -26.93
N ALA A 133 -9.01 2.85 -26.79
CA ALA A 133 -9.08 2.09 -25.53
C ALA A 133 -8.36 2.78 -24.36
N LYS A 134 -7.27 3.52 -24.63
CA LYS A 134 -6.47 4.24 -23.65
C LYS A 134 -7.30 5.19 -22.77
N PHE A 135 -8.25 5.91 -23.36
CA PHE A 135 -9.09 6.86 -22.62
C PHE A 135 -9.94 6.15 -21.56
N TRP A 136 -10.63 5.08 -21.96
CA TRP A 136 -11.51 4.31 -21.09
C TRP A 136 -10.75 3.58 -19.98
N LEU A 137 -9.62 2.95 -20.33
CA LEU A 137 -8.75 2.28 -19.36
C LEU A 137 -8.24 3.27 -18.29
N ARG A 138 -7.78 4.45 -18.73
CA ARG A 138 -7.34 5.51 -17.81
C ARG A 138 -8.48 6.06 -16.95
N LEU A 139 -9.68 6.23 -17.52
CA LEU A 139 -10.85 6.70 -16.78
C LEU A 139 -11.23 5.73 -15.65
N ILE A 140 -11.32 4.42 -15.95
CA ILE A 140 -11.60 3.37 -14.97
C ILE A 140 -10.57 3.40 -13.83
N GLN A 141 -9.30 3.53 -14.19
CA GLN A 141 -8.21 3.59 -13.23
C GLN A 141 -8.30 4.83 -12.31
N ILE A 142 -8.63 6.01 -12.85
CA ILE A 142 -8.82 7.23 -12.05
C ILE A 142 -9.98 7.07 -11.07
N ILE A 143 -11.12 6.52 -11.51
CA ILE A 143 -12.28 6.26 -10.64
C ILE A 143 -11.91 5.30 -9.51
N SER A 144 -11.20 4.21 -9.84
CA SER A 144 -10.72 3.23 -8.86
C SER A 144 -9.74 3.84 -7.84
N LEU A 145 -8.83 4.69 -8.31
CA LEU A 145 -7.88 5.41 -7.45
C LEU A 145 -8.60 6.39 -6.51
N VAL A 146 -9.52 7.20 -7.02
CA VAL A 146 -10.27 8.18 -6.23
C VAL A 146 -11.09 7.48 -5.15
N THR A 147 -11.80 6.40 -5.49
CA THR A 147 -12.61 5.63 -4.53
C THR A 147 -11.76 5.01 -3.41
N ALA A 148 -10.58 4.47 -3.72
CA ALA A 148 -9.65 3.93 -2.73
C ALA A 148 -9.08 5.03 -1.81
N VAL A 149 -8.63 6.15 -2.37
CA VAL A 149 -8.09 7.28 -1.59
C VAL A 149 -9.15 7.88 -0.67
N LEU A 150 -10.36 8.12 -1.16
CA LEU A 150 -11.46 8.61 -0.33
C LEU A 150 -11.81 7.61 0.79
N SER A 151 -11.63 6.32 0.53
CA SER A 151 -11.84 5.26 1.54
C SER A 151 -10.82 5.32 2.66
N ILE A 152 -9.55 5.46 2.32
CA ILE A 152 -8.47 5.61 3.29
C ILE A 152 -8.58 6.93 4.05
N LEU A 153 -8.93 8.03 3.38
CA LEU A 153 -9.09 9.33 4.04
C LEU A 153 -10.25 9.34 5.03
N GLN A 154 -11.39 8.76 4.68
CA GLN A 154 -12.51 8.61 5.62
C GLN A 154 -12.14 7.68 6.79
N PHE A 155 -11.41 6.59 6.51
CA PHE A 155 -10.90 5.70 7.54
C PHE A 155 -9.98 6.42 8.53
N TYR A 156 -9.05 7.19 8.00
CA TYR A 156 -8.16 8.03 8.79
C TYR A 156 -8.93 9.07 9.60
N HIS A 157 -9.87 9.80 8.99
CA HIS A 157 -10.61 10.85 9.70
C HIS A 157 -11.40 10.29 10.88
N PHE A 158 -11.96 9.08 10.73
CA PHE A 158 -12.67 8.38 11.79
C PHE A 158 -11.76 7.97 12.95
N LEU A 159 -10.52 7.56 12.67
CA LEU A 159 -9.57 7.04 13.67
C LEU A 159 -8.48 8.05 14.05
N LYS A 160 -8.58 9.30 13.61
CA LYS A 160 -7.54 10.32 13.80
C LYS A 160 -7.18 10.52 15.27
N THR A 161 -8.17 10.40 16.18
CA THR A 161 -7.97 10.54 17.63
C THR A 161 -7.13 9.40 18.18
N ASP A 162 -7.34 8.18 17.69
CA ASP A 162 -6.63 6.97 18.13
C ASP A 162 -5.24 6.87 17.45
N LEU A 163 -5.06 7.57 16.33
CA LEU A 163 -3.84 7.59 15.51
C LEU A 163 -2.93 8.81 15.77
N THR A 164 -3.29 9.69 16.70
CA THR A 164 -2.66 11.02 16.93
C THR A 164 -1.13 10.96 17.10
N GLN A 165 -0.59 9.84 17.59
CA GLN A 165 0.84 9.72 17.90
C GLN A 165 1.75 9.41 16.69
N ARG A 166 1.24 9.02 15.51
CA ARG A 166 2.08 8.48 14.40
C ARG A 166 2.07 9.27 13.08
N ARG A 167 1.56 10.52 13.07
CA ARG A 167 1.51 11.45 11.91
C ARG A 167 1.17 10.77 10.55
N PRO A 168 0.07 10.01 10.44
CA PRO A 168 -0.25 9.22 9.25
C PRO A 168 -0.60 10.06 8.00
N LEU A 169 -1.07 11.30 8.13
CA LEU A 169 -1.30 12.19 6.97
C LEU A 169 -0.02 12.51 6.23
N LEU A 170 1.08 12.74 6.95
CA LEU A 170 2.38 13.00 6.35
C LEU A 170 2.85 11.80 5.54
N LYS A 171 2.56 10.59 6.03
CA LYS A 171 2.84 9.31 5.35
C LYS A 171 1.99 9.12 4.08
N LEU A 172 0.73 9.55 4.08
CA LEU A 172 -0.14 9.56 2.90
C LEU A 172 0.29 10.60 1.86
N ILE A 173 0.61 11.81 2.30
CA ILE A 173 1.06 12.89 1.41
C ILE A 173 2.40 12.49 0.76
N ALA A 174 3.28 11.83 1.51
CA ALA A 174 4.54 11.31 0.97
C ALA A 174 4.34 10.34 -0.19
N PHE A 175 3.27 9.55 -0.18
CA PHE A 175 2.92 8.70 -1.31
C PHE A 175 2.36 9.52 -2.49
N LYS A 176 1.45 10.46 -2.22
CA LYS A 176 0.71 11.16 -3.27
C LYS A 176 1.53 12.20 -4.02
N ILE A 177 2.59 12.72 -3.41
CA ILE A 177 3.50 13.70 -4.03
C ILE A 177 4.11 13.16 -5.34
N ILE A 178 4.39 11.85 -5.42
CA ILE A 178 4.97 11.22 -6.60
C ILE A 178 4.02 11.33 -7.80
N VAL A 179 2.75 10.93 -7.59
CA VAL A 179 1.72 10.98 -8.63
C VAL A 179 1.42 12.42 -9.03
N PHE A 180 1.44 13.34 -8.06
CA PHE A 180 1.23 14.76 -8.32
C PHE A 180 2.36 15.36 -9.18
N LEU A 181 3.62 15.03 -8.90
CA LEU A 181 4.75 15.49 -9.70
C LEU A 181 4.66 14.96 -11.14
N ASN A 182 4.37 13.67 -11.32
CA ASN A 182 4.15 13.08 -12.66
C ASN A 182 3.01 13.76 -13.42
N PHE A 183 1.93 14.13 -12.74
CA PHE A 183 0.83 14.87 -13.34
C PHE A 183 1.25 16.28 -13.79
N VAL A 184 1.97 17.01 -12.94
CA VAL A 184 2.49 18.35 -13.27
C VAL A 184 3.50 18.28 -14.43
N GLN A 185 4.38 17.28 -14.44
CA GLN A 185 5.28 17.02 -15.57
C GLN A 185 4.48 16.77 -16.86
N GLY A 186 3.43 15.96 -16.81
CA GLY A 186 2.56 15.71 -17.96
C GLY A 186 1.94 16.99 -18.54
N ILE A 187 1.44 17.89 -17.68
CA ILE A 187 0.93 19.20 -18.10
C ILE A 187 2.06 20.05 -18.68
N LEU A 188 3.22 20.08 -18.03
CA LEU A 188 4.37 20.85 -18.46
C LEU A 188 4.80 20.44 -19.88
N PHE A 189 5.00 19.14 -20.14
CA PHE A 189 5.38 18.65 -21.46
C PHE A 189 4.28 18.88 -22.52
N TRP A 190 3.01 18.77 -22.13
CA TRP A 190 1.90 19.10 -23.03
C TRP A 190 1.96 20.57 -23.48
N VAL A 191 2.13 21.51 -22.55
CA VAL A 191 2.27 22.95 -22.86
C VAL A 191 3.54 23.24 -23.67
N LEU A 192 4.68 22.64 -23.31
CA LEU A 192 5.95 22.85 -24.02
C LEU A 192 5.91 22.35 -25.47
N THR A 193 5.17 21.28 -25.72
CA THR A 193 4.97 20.75 -27.08
C THR A 193 4.06 21.67 -27.89
N ASP A 194 2.99 22.19 -27.28
CA ASP A 194 2.01 23.08 -27.94
C ASP A 194 2.64 24.42 -28.39
N ILE A 195 3.53 24.98 -27.58
CA ILE A 195 4.27 26.22 -27.91
C ILE A 195 5.36 25.96 -28.99
N GLY A 196 5.59 24.69 -29.37
CA GLY A 196 6.58 24.31 -30.39
C GLY A 196 8.03 24.50 -29.94
N ALA A 197 8.27 24.58 -28.62
CA ALA A 197 9.60 24.73 -28.03
C ALA A 197 10.40 23.43 -28.08
N LEU A 198 9.70 22.28 -28.12
CA LEU A 198 10.29 20.95 -28.26
C LEU A 198 10.15 20.49 -29.72
N LYS A 199 11.23 20.57 -30.51
CA LYS A 199 11.28 20.11 -31.90
C LYS A 199 12.25 18.96 -32.08
N GLU A 200 11.90 18.05 -32.97
CA GLU A 200 12.80 16.99 -33.42
C GLU A 200 14.07 17.61 -34.00
N THR A 201 15.22 17.13 -33.53
CA THR A 201 16.55 17.54 -33.99
C THR A 201 17.28 16.29 -34.49
N ALA A 202 18.36 16.43 -35.26
CA ALA A 202 19.15 15.30 -35.76
C ALA A 202 19.62 14.30 -34.67
N THR A 203 19.59 14.71 -33.40
CA THR A 203 19.94 13.90 -32.22
C THR A 203 18.76 13.56 -31.31
N LEU A 204 17.56 14.14 -31.50
CA LEU A 204 16.39 13.96 -30.64
C LEU A 204 15.18 13.49 -31.46
N THR A 205 14.76 12.26 -31.19
CA THR A 205 13.60 11.62 -31.82
C THR A 205 12.30 11.98 -31.10
N PHE A 206 11.16 11.85 -31.77
CA PHE A 206 9.83 11.96 -31.16
C PHE A 206 9.66 11.11 -29.87
N ALA A 207 10.19 9.88 -29.88
CA ALA A 207 10.15 9.00 -28.71
C ALA A 207 10.99 9.54 -27.54
N ASP A 208 12.12 10.19 -27.82
CA ASP A 208 12.98 10.77 -26.80
C ASP A 208 12.28 11.95 -26.11
N LEU A 209 11.53 12.74 -26.88
CA LEU A 209 10.81 13.91 -26.40
C LEU A 209 9.62 13.56 -25.50
N HIS A 210 8.88 12.53 -25.87
CA HIS A 210 7.61 12.18 -25.22
C HIS A 210 7.68 10.98 -24.26
N ILE A 211 8.70 10.12 -24.36
CA ILE A 211 8.94 8.99 -23.44
C ILE A 211 10.25 9.17 -22.70
N GLY A 212 11.34 9.49 -23.41
CA GLY A 212 12.68 9.55 -22.85
C GLY A 212 12.87 10.61 -21.77
N ILE A 213 12.73 11.89 -22.14
CA ILE A 213 12.95 13.04 -21.24
C ILE A 213 12.00 13.01 -20.03
N PRO A 214 10.68 12.75 -20.18
CA PRO A 214 9.79 12.62 -19.03
C PRO A 214 10.23 11.51 -18.06
N ASN A 215 10.55 10.31 -18.56
CA ASN A 215 10.98 9.21 -17.70
C ASN A 215 12.35 9.46 -17.06
N LEU A 216 13.25 10.15 -17.75
CA LEU A 216 14.53 10.58 -17.18
C LEU A 216 14.32 11.56 -16.03
N LEU A 217 13.39 12.52 -16.18
CA LEU A 217 13.04 13.48 -15.14
C LEU A 217 12.46 12.78 -13.92
N VAL A 218 11.58 11.80 -14.13
CA VAL A 218 11.07 10.92 -13.05
C VAL A 218 12.22 10.22 -12.33
N CYS A 219 13.19 9.64 -13.05
CA CYS A 219 14.35 8.99 -12.42
C CYS A 219 15.15 9.96 -11.52
N ILE A 220 15.34 11.20 -11.96
CA ILE A 220 16.02 12.24 -11.20
C ILE A 220 15.21 12.63 -9.96
N GLU A 221 13.89 12.80 -10.08
CA GLU A 221 13.00 13.14 -8.97
C GLU A 221 12.89 12.04 -7.90
N MET A 222 13.03 10.77 -8.28
CA MET A 222 13.01 9.66 -7.33
C MET A 222 14.17 9.72 -6.33
N VAL A 223 15.27 10.43 -6.65
CA VAL A 223 16.43 10.58 -5.75
C VAL A 223 16.08 11.39 -4.50
N PRO A 224 15.66 12.68 -4.58
CA PRO A 224 15.26 13.44 -3.40
C PRO A 224 14.02 12.85 -2.72
N LEU A 225 13.07 12.27 -3.48
CA LEU A 225 11.91 11.58 -2.92
C LEU A 225 12.31 10.39 -2.05
N SER A 226 13.33 9.63 -2.44
CA SER A 226 13.83 8.54 -1.62
C SER A 226 14.36 9.02 -0.27
N LEU A 227 15.04 10.17 -0.22
CA LEU A 227 15.52 10.80 1.01
C LEU A 227 14.35 11.30 1.87
N PHE A 228 13.33 11.89 1.24
CA PHE A 228 12.12 12.29 1.94
C PHE A 228 11.41 11.09 2.58
N PHE A 229 11.35 9.94 1.90
CA PHE A 229 10.79 8.71 2.46
C PHE A 229 11.60 8.15 3.63
N LEU A 230 12.93 8.29 3.64
CA LEU A 230 13.76 7.94 4.81
C LEU A 230 13.33 8.73 6.05
N TRP A 231 13.03 10.01 5.86
CA TRP A 231 12.64 10.91 6.94
C TRP A 231 11.21 10.62 7.44
N VAL A 232 10.26 10.46 6.51
CA VAL A 232 8.85 10.19 6.84
C VAL A 232 8.65 8.81 7.46
N TYR A 233 9.38 7.79 7.00
CA TYR A 233 9.30 6.40 7.48
C TYR A 233 10.57 5.99 8.25
N SER A 234 10.99 6.82 9.20
CA SER A 234 12.21 6.60 9.99
C SER A 234 12.23 5.24 10.70
N TRP A 235 13.30 4.48 10.49
CA TRP A 235 13.59 3.19 11.13
C TRP A 235 13.97 3.34 12.61
N ARG A 236 14.44 4.53 13.02
CA ARG A 236 14.98 4.79 14.38
C ARG A 236 13.95 4.53 15.49
N VAL A 237 12.66 4.67 15.18
CA VAL A 237 11.55 4.39 16.10
C VAL A 237 11.54 2.92 16.56
N TYR A 238 12.10 2.00 15.77
CA TYR A 238 12.12 0.57 16.07
C TYR A 238 13.40 0.11 16.78
N VAL A 239 14.38 1.01 16.97
CA VAL A 239 15.70 0.70 17.55
C VAL A 239 15.85 1.24 18.95
N ASN A 240 15.26 2.39 19.25
CA ASN A 240 15.30 2.95 20.59
C ASN A 240 14.28 2.28 21.52
N LYS A 241 14.76 1.49 22.48
CA LYS A 241 13.98 0.92 23.59
C LYS A 241 13.37 1.97 24.54
N ASN A 242 13.82 3.24 24.50
CA ASN A 242 13.47 4.26 25.50
C ASN A 242 12.47 5.34 25.04
N SER A 243 11.88 5.25 23.85
CA SER A 243 10.84 6.20 23.44
C SER A 243 9.46 5.63 23.76
N HIS A 244 9.06 5.72 25.03
CA HIS A 244 7.66 5.58 25.45
C HIS A 244 6.80 6.60 24.69
N GLY A 245 6.24 6.17 23.56
CA GLY A 245 4.86 6.51 23.30
C GLY A 245 4.02 5.54 24.10
N SER A 246 3.47 5.98 25.23
CA SER A 246 2.49 5.24 26.01
C SER A 246 1.29 4.93 25.12
N CYS A 247 1.34 3.77 24.49
CA CYS A 247 0.15 3.12 24.01
C CYS A 247 -0.58 2.68 25.29
N ILE A 248 -1.84 3.11 25.47
CA ILE A 248 -2.74 2.43 26.38
C ILE A 248 -3.02 1.07 25.74
N THR A 249 -2.06 0.16 25.83
CA THR A 249 -2.35 -1.26 25.85
C THR A 249 -2.91 -1.52 27.23
N MET A 250 -4.16 -1.99 27.32
CA MET A 250 -4.58 -2.69 28.53
C MET A 250 -3.57 -3.81 28.74
N ASP A 251 -2.73 -3.63 29.74
CA ASP A 251 -1.57 -4.45 30.02
C ASP A 251 -2.06 -5.84 30.43
N ARG A 252 -1.81 -6.83 29.58
CA ARG A 252 -1.89 -8.24 29.97
C ARG A 252 -0.45 -8.63 30.32
N PRO A 253 -0.16 -9.05 31.57
CA PRO A 253 1.20 -9.37 31.98
C PRO A 253 1.71 -10.56 31.14
N GLY A 254 2.73 -10.33 30.32
CA GLY A 254 3.39 -11.41 29.55
C GLY A 254 3.92 -11.08 28.15
N GLN A 255 3.79 -9.85 27.64
CA GLN A 255 4.28 -9.55 26.29
C GLN A 255 5.82 -9.43 26.25
N ARG A 256 6.46 -10.55 25.89
CA ARG A 256 7.92 -10.70 25.68
C ARG A 256 8.48 -9.50 24.91
N SER A 257 9.60 -8.97 25.40
CA SER A 257 10.38 -7.90 24.79
C SER A 257 10.52 -8.10 23.29
N ARG A 258 10.36 -7.04 22.49
CA ARG A 258 10.52 -7.00 21.03
C ARG A 258 11.94 -7.42 20.62
N LEU A 259 12.19 -8.73 20.59
CA LEU A 259 13.43 -9.34 20.13
C LEU A 259 13.47 -9.31 18.61
N TYR A 260 14.67 -9.20 18.04
CA TYR A 260 14.89 -9.19 16.60
C TYR A 260 14.31 -10.45 15.93
N GLN A 261 13.50 -10.26 14.88
CA GLN A 261 12.80 -11.34 14.16
C GLN A 261 13.17 -11.40 12.66
N GLY A 262 14.20 -10.69 12.23
CA GLY A 262 14.57 -10.57 10.81
C GLY A 262 15.39 -11.73 10.23
N GLY A 263 15.78 -12.72 11.04
CA GLY A 263 16.67 -13.82 10.63
C GLY A 263 18.12 -13.36 10.34
N PRO A 264 19.02 -14.24 9.88
CA PRO A 264 20.39 -13.84 9.58
C PRO A 264 20.39 -12.74 8.49
N LEU A 265 21.07 -11.61 8.76
CA LEU A 265 21.19 -10.45 7.84
C LEU A 265 19.86 -9.82 7.36
N GLY A 266 18.72 -10.13 7.97
CA GLY A 266 17.42 -9.60 7.57
C GLY A 266 16.78 -10.34 6.39
N VAL A 267 17.33 -11.49 5.96
CA VAL A 267 16.85 -12.26 4.80
C VAL A 267 15.40 -12.70 4.99
N HIS A 268 15.02 -13.08 6.21
CA HIS A 268 13.64 -13.47 6.51
C HIS A 268 12.66 -12.30 6.33
N ALA A 269 13.09 -11.07 6.63
CA ALA A 269 12.30 -9.87 6.42
C ALA A 269 12.05 -9.61 4.92
N TRP A 270 13.09 -9.79 4.10
CA TRP A 270 12.99 -9.64 2.64
C TRP A 270 12.09 -10.71 2.00
N LEU A 271 12.24 -11.98 2.40
CA LEU A 271 11.37 -13.05 1.92
C LEU A 271 9.91 -12.83 2.30
N THR A 272 9.67 -12.40 3.55
CA THR A 272 8.32 -12.07 4.03
C THR A 272 7.73 -10.85 3.30
N MET A 273 8.57 -9.89 2.92
CA MET A 273 8.15 -8.73 2.13
C MET A 273 7.69 -9.15 0.72
N ILE A 274 8.47 -9.99 0.03
CA ILE A 274 8.22 -10.40 -1.36
C ILE A 274 7.07 -11.40 -1.45
N LYS A 275 6.86 -12.25 -0.44
CA LYS A 275 5.82 -13.28 -0.46
C LYS A 275 4.43 -12.63 -0.58
N PRO A 276 3.71 -12.83 -1.70
CA PRO A 276 2.41 -12.22 -1.92
C PRO A 276 1.32 -12.85 -1.04
N SER A 277 1.59 -14.02 -0.45
CA SER A 277 0.62 -14.79 0.33
C SER A 277 -0.04 -13.97 1.43
N GLY A 278 0.68 -13.10 2.14
CA GLY A 278 0.05 -12.28 3.19
C GLY A 278 -0.93 -11.22 2.66
N ILE A 279 -0.72 -10.70 1.44
CA ILE A 279 -1.67 -9.78 0.80
C ILE A 279 -2.84 -10.57 0.22
N ILE A 280 -2.56 -11.70 -0.41
CA ILE A 280 -3.58 -12.59 -0.99
C ILE A 280 -4.48 -13.16 0.11
N GLU A 281 -3.91 -13.59 1.24
CA GLU A 281 -4.66 -14.00 2.43
C GLU A 281 -5.50 -12.84 2.96
N SER A 282 -5.00 -11.60 2.98
CA SER A 282 -5.83 -10.45 3.37
C SER A 282 -6.96 -10.17 2.34
N ILE A 283 -6.73 -10.38 1.06
CA ILE A 283 -7.75 -10.24 0.01
C ILE A 283 -8.82 -11.35 0.13
N LEU A 284 -8.39 -12.58 0.42
CA LEU A 284 -9.24 -13.78 0.49
C LEU A 284 -9.98 -13.89 1.84
N VAL A 285 -9.34 -13.48 2.94
CA VAL A 285 -9.94 -13.39 4.26
C VAL A 285 -10.73 -12.09 4.32
N VAL A 286 -11.90 -12.12 3.71
CA VAL A 286 -12.93 -11.09 3.92
C VAL A 286 -13.21 -10.99 5.42
N PRO A 287 -13.13 -9.79 6.03
CA PRO A 287 -13.54 -9.61 7.42
C PRO A 287 -14.98 -10.12 7.61
N GLY A 288 -15.15 -11.18 8.41
CA GLY A 288 -16.46 -11.78 8.70
C GLY A 288 -16.67 -13.24 8.30
N ARG A 289 -15.65 -13.97 7.81
CA ARG A 289 -15.74 -15.44 7.62
C ARG A 289 -15.18 -16.25 8.80
N SER A 290 -15.21 -15.69 10.00
CA SER A 290 -15.26 -16.53 11.20
C SER A 290 -16.68 -17.07 11.26
N GLY A 291 -16.89 -18.29 10.75
CA GLY A 291 -18.10 -19.03 11.07
C GLY A 291 -18.26 -19.12 12.60
N PRO A 292 -19.47 -19.35 13.12
CA PRO A 292 -19.66 -19.53 14.55
C PRO A 292 -18.65 -20.58 15.03
N LEU A 293 -17.84 -20.20 16.02
CA LEU A 293 -17.06 -21.17 16.78
C LEU A 293 -18.07 -22.23 17.21
N THR A 294 -17.91 -23.42 16.65
CA THR A 294 -18.57 -24.64 17.07
C THR A 294 -18.58 -24.64 18.59
N GLU A 295 -19.77 -24.63 19.17
CA GLU A 295 -19.99 -25.10 20.51
C GLU A 295 -19.28 -26.44 20.61
N SER A 296 -18.16 -26.45 21.36
CA SER A 296 -17.70 -27.69 21.93
C SER A 296 -18.79 -28.13 22.88
N HIS A 297 -19.61 -29.06 22.40
CA HIS A 297 -20.30 -30.03 23.25
C HIS A 297 -19.29 -30.49 24.31
N GLY A 298 -19.41 -29.93 25.51
CA GLY A 298 -18.93 -30.58 26.72
C GLY A 298 -19.90 -31.70 27.00
N GLU A 299 -19.53 -32.89 26.55
CA GLU A 299 -20.18 -34.13 26.92
C GLU A 299 -20.18 -34.24 28.44
N ASP A 300 -21.38 -34.44 28.95
CA ASP A 300 -21.75 -34.71 30.33
C ASP A 300 -21.10 -36.02 30.75
N ASP A 301 -20.27 -36.00 31.80
CA ASP A 301 -19.93 -37.20 32.57
C ASP A 301 -19.32 -36.77 33.92
N GLY A 302 -19.94 -37.22 35.00
CA GLY A 302 -19.29 -37.32 36.31
C GLY A 302 -19.82 -36.42 37.42
N VAL A 303 -21.05 -36.70 37.83
CA VAL A 303 -21.56 -36.52 39.19
C VAL A 303 -20.47 -36.78 40.25
N ASP A 304 -20.16 -35.79 41.09
CA ASP A 304 -20.07 -36.05 42.53
C ASP A 304 -20.37 -34.80 43.38
N ASN A 305 -21.24 -35.02 44.35
CA ASN A 305 -21.93 -34.03 45.16
C ASN A 305 -21.05 -33.53 46.31
N GLN A 306 -21.03 -32.22 46.54
CA GLN A 306 -20.63 -31.66 47.84
C GLN A 306 -21.65 -30.60 48.28
N PRO A 307 -22.47 -30.86 49.32
CA PRO A 307 -23.51 -29.93 49.72
C PRO A 307 -22.94 -28.78 50.55
N LEU A 308 -23.40 -27.56 50.22
CA LEU A 308 -23.35 -26.40 51.09
C LEU A 308 -24.03 -26.72 52.43
N ASN A 309 -23.32 -26.48 53.52
CA ASN A 309 -23.90 -26.39 54.86
C ASN A 309 -24.15 -24.91 55.21
N PRO A 310 -25.41 -24.48 55.44
CA PRO A 310 -25.70 -23.21 56.09
C PRO A 310 -25.81 -23.38 57.62
N SER A 311 -25.56 -22.28 58.33
CA SER A 311 -25.96 -22.03 59.74
C SER A 311 -24.99 -22.49 60.85
N ARG A 312 -24.20 -21.54 61.37
CA ARG A 312 -24.39 -21.04 62.75
C ARG A 312 -23.67 -19.71 62.97
#